data_AF-A0A536U9R8-F1
#
_entry.id   AF-A0A536U9R8-F1
#
_cell.length_a   1.000
_cell.length_b   1.000
_cell.length_c   1.000
_cell.angle_alpha   90.00
_cell.angle_beta   90.00
_cell.angle_gamma   90.00
#
_symmetry.space_group_name_H-M   'P 1'
#
loop_
_entity.id
_entity.type
_entity.pdbx_description
1 polymer ?
#
loop_
_entity_poly.entity_id
_entity_poly.type
_entity_poly.pdbx_seq_one_letter_code
_entity_poly.pdbx_strand_id
1 'polypeptide(L)'
;MIAGADLALRNIGPVEFVDFLSASLQRRFVRDEIDFENRVRTMDDATDPDGRFRVHHFWCHANTWRPVMRALATRSDVVLMDLRGFVREREGCCYELRQLAASDTAKPVVLIVNNDTELASIRELVQATEAPDAFWRIANIAKAGQDLTTQLFEAMTAVVKREGGH
;
A
#
# COMPACT_ATOMS: atom_id res chain seq x y z
N MET A 1 -4.67 -2.30 -1.85
CA MET A 1 -3.42 -2.13 -2.62
C MET A 1 -3.71 -1.38 -3.92
N ILE A 2 -2.87 -0.42 -4.30
CA ILE A 2 -2.97 0.33 -5.56
C ILE A 2 -1.93 -0.23 -6.52
N ALA A 3 -2.35 -0.56 -7.74
CA ALA A 3 -1.44 -1.08 -8.77
C ALA A 3 -1.54 -0.23 -10.04
N GLY A 4 -0.37 0.16 -10.56
CA GLY A 4 -0.24 0.78 -11.87
C GLY A 4 -0.44 -0.21 -13.01
N ALA A 5 -0.83 0.29 -14.19
CA ALA A 5 -1.06 -0.52 -15.39
C ALA A 5 0.17 -1.31 -15.87
N ASP A 6 1.38 -0.87 -15.53
CA ASP A 6 2.64 -1.53 -15.89
C ASP A 6 2.95 -2.73 -14.98
N LEU A 7 2.67 -2.62 -13.68
CA LEU A 7 2.85 -3.69 -12.69
C LEU A 7 1.80 -4.80 -12.89
N ALA A 8 0.58 -4.39 -13.24
CA ALA A 8 -0.55 -5.20 -13.65
C ALA A 8 -0.22 -6.24 -14.74
N LEU A 9 0.54 -5.83 -15.76
CA LEU A 9 0.90 -6.70 -16.90
C LEU A 9 2.03 -7.69 -16.56
N ARG A 10 2.80 -7.44 -15.51
CA ARG A 10 3.92 -8.29 -15.08
C ARG A 10 3.53 -9.31 -14.02
N ASN A 11 2.37 -9.15 -13.39
CA ASN A 11 1.89 -10.01 -12.30
C ASN A 11 0.41 -10.39 -12.51
N ILE A 12 0.12 -11.01 -13.64
CA ILE A 12 -1.23 -11.49 -13.99
C ILE A 12 -1.48 -12.79 -13.22
N GLY A 13 -2.36 -12.75 -12.22
CA GLY A 13 -2.84 -13.95 -11.54
C GLY A 13 -3.81 -14.76 -12.41
N PRO A 14 -4.19 -15.98 -12.01
CA PRO A 14 -5.03 -16.86 -12.83
C PRO A 14 -6.39 -16.26 -13.21
N VAL A 15 -6.99 -15.47 -12.31
CA VAL A 15 -8.28 -14.81 -12.57
C VAL A 15 -8.10 -13.63 -13.52
N GLU A 16 -7.05 -12.83 -13.31
CA GLU A 16 -6.69 -11.72 -14.20
C GLU A 16 -6.34 -12.21 -15.61
N PHE A 17 -5.79 -13.41 -15.73
CA PHE A 17 -5.49 -14.04 -17.02
C PHE A 17 -6.77 -14.39 -17.79
N VAL A 18 -7.78 -14.93 -17.11
CA VAL A 18 -9.10 -15.20 -17.73
C VAL A 18 -9.78 -13.88 -18.15
N ASP A 19 -9.66 -12.83 -17.32
CA ASP A 19 -10.19 -11.51 -17.65
C ASP A 19 -9.46 -10.88 -18.85
N PHE A 20 -8.15 -11.12 -18.99
CA PHE A 20 -7.38 -10.72 -20.15
C PHE A 20 -7.85 -11.45 -21.42
N LEU A 21 -7.95 -12.79 -21.37
CA LEU A 21 -8.41 -13.60 -22.50
C LEU A 21 -9.84 -13.25 -22.93
N SER A 22 -10.68 -12.82 -22.00
CA SER A 22 -12.04 -12.37 -22.27
C SER A 22 -12.16 -10.89 -22.66
N ALA A 23 -11.04 -10.19 -22.85
CA ALA A 23 -10.98 -8.74 -23.10
C ALA A 23 -11.74 -7.89 -22.07
N SER A 24 -11.93 -8.43 -20.86
CA SER A 24 -12.67 -7.80 -19.76
C SER A 24 -11.76 -7.19 -18.70
N LEU A 25 -10.43 -7.39 -18.80
CA LEU A 25 -9.43 -6.82 -17.87
C LEU A 25 -9.58 -5.30 -17.70
N GLN A 26 -9.94 -4.58 -18.75
CA GLN A 26 -10.21 -3.13 -18.71
C GLN A 26 -11.31 -2.74 -17.70
N ARG A 27 -12.24 -3.66 -17.38
CA ARG A 27 -13.31 -3.42 -16.38
C ARG A 27 -12.79 -3.41 -14.95
N ARG A 28 -11.60 -3.97 -14.69
CA ARG A 28 -10.97 -3.95 -13.37
C ARG A 28 -10.38 -2.59 -13.02
N PHE A 29 -10.09 -1.75 -14.03
CA PHE A 29 -9.56 -0.41 -13.82
C PHE A 29 -10.63 0.55 -13.29
N VAL A 30 -10.24 1.36 -12.30
CA VAL A 30 -11.02 2.47 -11.77
C VAL A 30 -11.11 3.55 -12.84
N ARG A 31 -12.33 3.84 -13.27
CA ARG A 31 -12.60 4.79 -14.36
C ARG A 31 -12.59 6.24 -13.91
N ASP A 32 -13.19 6.50 -12.76
CA ASP A 32 -13.36 7.82 -12.17
C ASP A 32 -13.62 7.69 -10.65
N GLU A 33 -13.82 8.83 -10.00
CA GLU A 33 -14.08 8.92 -8.55
C GLU A 33 -15.42 8.28 -8.15
N ILE A 34 -16.44 8.32 -9.01
CA ILE A 34 -17.74 7.69 -8.73
C ILE A 34 -17.62 6.16 -8.76
N ASP A 35 -16.93 5.61 -9.76
CA ASP A 35 -16.60 4.19 -9.85
C ASP A 35 -15.79 3.73 -8.62
N PHE A 36 -14.81 4.53 -8.20
CA PHE A 36 -14.04 4.24 -6.99
C PHE A 36 -14.93 4.19 -5.73
N GLU A 37 -15.76 5.21 -5.49
CA GLU A 37 -16.65 5.28 -4.32
C GLU A 37 -17.63 4.10 -4.29
N ASN A 38 -18.18 3.70 -5.44
CA ASN A 38 -19.06 2.53 -5.53
C ASN A 38 -18.33 1.23 -5.19
N ARG A 39 -17.09 1.05 -5.67
CA ARG A 39 -16.26 -0.12 -5.33
C ARG A 39 -15.93 -0.16 -3.86
N VAL A 40 -15.62 0.99 -3.28
CA VAL A 40 -15.35 1.17 -1.86
C VAL A 40 -16.56 0.77 -1.01
N ARG A 41 -17.77 1.24 -1.35
CA ARG A 41 -19.00 0.92 -0.60
C ARG A 41 -19.39 -0.56 -0.67
N THR A 42 -18.91 -1.26 -1.69
CA THR A 42 -19.16 -2.69 -1.90
C THR A 42 -18.00 -3.56 -1.42
N MET A 43 -16.96 -2.98 -0.83
CA MET A 43 -15.92 -3.73 -0.13
C MET A 43 -16.56 -4.45 1.06
N ASP A 44 -16.29 -5.75 1.15
CA ASP A 44 -16.65 -6.56 2.29
C ASP A 44 -15.44 -6.58 3.22
N ASP A 45 -15.53 -5.84 4.32
CA ASP A 45 -14.49 -5.74 5.33
C ASP A 45 -14.56 -6.90 6.34
N ALA A 46 -15.49 -7.85 6.18
CA ALA A 46 -15.57 -9.03 7.02
C ALA A 46 -14.36 -9.96 6.79
N THR A 47 -13.87 -10.52 7.88
CA THR A 47 -12.87 -11.60 7.83
C THR A 47 -13.49 -12.84 7.21
N ASP A 48 -12.73 -13.53 6.34
CA ASP A 48 -13.15 -14.83 5.82
C ASP A 48 -13.28 -15.85 6.97
N PRO A 49 -14.08 -16.93 6.84
CA PRO A 49 -14.31 -17.90 7.91
C PRO A 49 -13.05 -18.57 8.48
N ASP A 50 -11.93 -18.51 7.76
CA ASP A 50 -10.63 -19.02 8.18
C ASP A 50 -9.71 -17.95 8.80
N GLY A 51 -10.23 -16.77 9.10
CA GLY A 51 -9.51 -15.68 9.74
C GLY A 51 -8.68 -14.83 8.78
N ARG A 52 -8.75 -15.06 7.46
CA ARG A 52 -8.02 -14.25 6.49
C ARG A 52 -8.72 -12.92 6.22
N PHE A 53 -7.91 -11.87 6.07
CA PHE A 53 -8.38 -10.57 5.61
C PHE A 53 -8.45 -10.54 4.09
N ARG A 54 -9.56 -10.01 3.56
CA ARG A 54 -9.78 -9.90 2.12
C ARG A 54 -8.87 -8.81 1.53
N VAL A 55 -8.11 -9.17 0.50
CA VAL A 55 -7.22 -8.21 -0.18
C VAL A 55 -7.95 -7.55 -1.34
N HIS A 56 -8.15 -6.23 -1.25
CA HIS A 56 -8.72 -5.42 -2.32
C HIS A 56 -7.63 -4.76 -3.17
N HIS A 57 -7.72 -4.99 -4.48
CA HIS A 57 -6.83 -4.42 -5.50
C HIS A 57 -7.53 -3.34 -6.31
N PHE A 58 -7.01 -2.11 -6.29
CA PHE A 58 -7.48 -1.00 -7.12
C PHE A 58 -6.51 -0.77 -8.27
N TRP A 59 -6.96 -1.14 -9.47
CA TRP A 59 -6.20 -0.98 -10.71
C TRP A 59 -6.49 0.41 -11.24
N CYS A 60 -5.46 1.23 -11.43
CA CYS A 60 -5.66 2.64 -11.74
C CYS A 60 -5.01 3.03 -13.08
N HIS A 61 -5.66 3.95 -13.78
CA HIS A 61 -5.05 4.67 -14.89
C HIS A 61 -4.19 5.83 -14.37
N ALA A 62 -3.36 6.40 -15.24
CA ALA A 62 -2.46 7.50 -14.89
C ALA A 62 -3.19 8.73 -14.29
N ASN A 63 -4.45 8.95 -14.64
CA ASN A 63 -5.28 10.04 -14.14
C ASN A 63 -6.12 9.66 -12.90
N THR A 64 -6.32 8.38 -12.59
CA THR A 64 -7.19 7.94 -11.47
C THR A 64 -6.43 7.47 -10.23
N TRP A 65 -5.14 7.15 -10.32
CA TRP A 65 -4.40 6.62 -9.16
C TRP A 65 -4.24 7.63 -8.01
N ARG A 66 -4.02 8.92 -8.31
CA ARG A 66 -3.85 9.97 -7.29
C ARG A 66 -5.10 10.17 -6.41
N PRO A 67 -6.32 10.37 -6.97
CA PRO A 67 -7.52 10.48 -6.14
C PRO A 67 -7.82 9.20 -5.36
N VAL A 68 -7.68 8.03 -5.98
CA VAL A 68 -7.84 6.72 -5.31
C VAL A 68 -6.89 6.59 -4.12
N MET A 69 -5.62 6.95 -4.32
CA MET A 69 -4.62 6.94 -3.25
C MET A 69 -5.05 7.81 -2.07
N ARG A 70 -5.38 9.08 -2.31
CA ARG A 70 -5.74 10.00 -1.21
C ARG A 70 -6.95 9.50 -0.43
N ALA A 71 -7.95 8.95 -1.12
CA ALA A 71 -9.13 8.42 -0.47
C ALA A 71 -8.83 7.17 0.36
N LEU A 72 -8.02 6.23 -0.14
CA LEU A 72 -7.56 5.06 0.63
C LEU A 72 -6.71 5.49 1.82
N ALA A 73 -5.74 6.38 1.61
CA ALA A 73 -4.92 6.94 2.67
C ALA A 73 -5.77 7.58 3.78
N THR A 74 -6.86 8.28 3.44
CA THR A 74 -7.77 8.88 4.41
C THR A 74 -8.56 7.83 5.20
N ARG A 75 -9.04 6.78 4.52
CA ARG A 75 -9.93 5.76 5.11
C ARG A 75 -9.21 4.65 5.89
N SER A 76 -7.94 4.38 5.60
CA SER A 76 -7.19 3.31 6.25
C SER A 76 -6.80 3.67 7.69
N ASP A 77 -6.96 2.72 8.62
CA ASP A 77 -6.51 2.89 10.02
C ASP A 77 -4.98 2.83 10.12
N VAL A 78 -4.33 2.06 9.23
CA VAL A 78 -2.89 1.88 9.16
C VAL A 78 -2.43 1.88 7.70
N VAL A 79 -1.24 2.42 7.44
CA VAL A 79 -0.60 2.38 6.12
C VAL A 79 0.68 1.55 6.17
N LEU A 80 0.78 0.58 5.27
CA LEU A 80 2.00 -0.16 4.98
C LEU A 80 2.43 0.19 3.55
N MET A 81 3.64 0.73 3.39
CA MET A 81 4.17 1.16 2.10
C MET A 81 5.48 0.45 1.81
N ASP A 82 5.56 -0.25 0.67
CA ASP A 82 6.79 -0.87 0.20
C ASP A 82 7.63 0.14 -0.61
N LEU A 83 8.80 0.48 -0.07
CA LEU A 83 9.78 1.39 -0.65
C LEU A 83 11.12 0.68 -0.93
N ARG A 84 11.15 -0.65 -1.01
CA ARG A 84 12.41 -1.39 -1.24
C ARG A 84 13.01 -1.02 -2.59
N GLY A 85 14.20 -0.43 -2.56
CA GLY A 85 14.92 0.09 -3.72
C GLY A 85 14.34 1.41 -4.25
N PHE A 86 13.68 2.18 -3.39
CA PHE A 86 13.24 3.53 -3.68
C PHE A 86 14.44 4.46 -3.88
N VAL A 87 14.31 5.34 -4.88
CA VAL A 87 15.22 6.44 -5.23
C VAL A 87 14.37 7.68 -5.54
N ARG A 88 14.90 8.88 -5.32
CA ARG A 88 14.12 10.14 -5.38
C ARG A 88 13.45 10.41 -6.74
N GLU A 89 13.99 9.88 -7.83
CA GLU A 89 13.44 10.03 -9.19
C GLU A 89 12.10 9.31 -9.38
N ARG A 90 11.69 8.44 -8.44
CA ARG A 90 10.38 7.80 -8.45
C ARG A 90 9.31 8.75 -7.94
N GLU A 91 8.93 9.71 -8.79
CA GLU A 91 7.95 10.76 -8.49
C GLU A 91 6.60 10.24 -7.96
N GLY A 92 6.19 9.02 -8.34
CA GLY A 92 5.02 8.36 -7.78
C GLY A 92 5.12 8.17 -6.26
N CYS A 93 6.16 7.49 -5.78
CA CYS A 93 6.38 7.27 -4.35
C CYS A 93 6.64 8.59 -3.60
N CYS A 94 7.33 9.55 -4.22
CA CYS A 94 7.52 10.89 -3.65
C CYS A 94 6.18 11.62 -3.45
N TYR A 95 5.27 11.55 -4.42
CA TYR A 95 3.92 12.07 -4.27
C TYR A 95 3.20 11.35 -3.12
N GLU A 96 3.32 10.03 -3.04
CA GLU A 96 2.63 9.25 -2.03
C GLU A 96 3.04 9.60 -0.60
N LEU A 97 4.36 9.67 -0.37
CA LEU A 97 4.94 10.07 0.90
C LEU A 97 4.50 11.48 1.32
N ARG A 98 4.48 12.44 0.39
CA ARG A 98 4.03 13.82 0.68
C ARG A 98 2.56 13.87 1.06
N GLN A 99 1.70 13.11 0.39
CA GLN A 99 0.27 13.07 0.73
C GLN A 99 0.04 12.45 2.11
N LEU A 100 0.75 11.37 2.43
CA LEU A 100 0.68 10.74 3.75
C LEU A 100 1.19 11.69 4.84
N ALA A 101 2.29 12.41 4.60
CA ALA A 101 2.83 13.39 5.55
C ALA A 101 1.94 14.63 5.73
N ALA A 102 1.22 15.03 4.67
CA ALA A 102 0.28 16.14 4.71
C ALA A 102 -1.08 15.73 5.30
N SER A 103 -1.36 14.44 5.46
CA SER A 103 -2.61 14.00 6.08
C SER A 103 -2.57 14.31 7.58
N ASP A 104 -3.53 15.11 8.06
CA ASP A 104 -3.69 15.49 9.48
C ASP A 104 -4.20 14.32 10.35
N THR A 105 -4.26 13.13 9.76
CA THR A 105 -4.67 11.92 10.43
C THR A 105 -3.47 11.29 11.08
N ALA A 106 -3.42 11.28 12.41
CA ALA A 106 -2.48 10.48 13.17
C ALA A 106 -2.79 8.95 13.05
N LYS A 107 -2.82 8.40 11.81
CA LYS A 107 -2.74 6.96 11.44
C LYS A 107 -1.31 6.36 11.31
N PRO A 108 -0.99 5.26 12.00
CA PRO A 108 0.35 4.67 11.94
C PRO A 108 0.79 4.32 10.50
N VAL A 109 2.06 4.63 10.18
CA VAL A 109 2.67 4.34 8.87
C VAL A 109 3.92 3.48 9.04
N VAL A 110 3.98 2.37 8.30
CA VAL A 110 5.15 1.49 8.21
C VAL A 110 5.72 1.56 6.81
N LEU A 111 6.99 1.95 6.72
CA LEU A 111 7.76 1.99 5.49
C LEU A 111 8.69 0.78 5.44
N ILE A 112 8.45 -0.13 4.48
CA ILE A 112 9.34 -1.25 4.21
C ILE A 112 10.45 -0.79 3.29
N VAL A 113 11.69 -0.89 3.75
CA VAL A 113 12.89 -0.47 3.02
C VAL A 113 13.86 -1.64 2.89
N ASN A 114 14.85 -1.51 2.03
CA ASN A 114 15.99 -2.44 1.98
C ASN A 114 17.30 -1.65 1.87
N ASN A 115 18.43 -2.36 1.80
CA ASN A 115 19.76 -1.75 1.71
C ASN A 115 19.97 -0.87 0.46
N ASP A 116 19.18 -1.05 -0.60
CA ASP A 116 19.26 -0.24 -1.83
C ASP A 116 18.36 1.01 -1.78
N THR A 117 17.72 1.28 -0.63
CA THR A 117 16.75 2.36 -0.48
C THR A 117 17.43 3.66 -0.06
N GLU A 118 17.09 4.75 -0.74
CA GLU A 118 17.59 6.09 -0.42
C GLU A 118 16.90 6.67 0.84
N LEU A 119 17.31 6.18 2.01
CA LEU A 119 16.70 6.54 3.30
C LEU A 119 16.76 8.04 3.63
N ALA A 120 17.80 8.73 3.17
CA ALA A 120 17.94 10.17 3.39
C ALA A 120 16.77 10.95 2.76
N SER A 121 16.41 10.62 1.52
CA SER A 121 15.27 11.23 0.82
C SER A 121 13.93 10.90 1.49
N ILE A 122 13.77 9.68 2.03
CA ILE A 122 12.58 9.34 2.83
C ILE A 122 12.54 10.22 4.09
N ARG A 123 13.62 10.29 4.87
CA ARG A 123 13.70 11.08 6.10
C ARG A 123 13.47 12.58 5.89
N GLU A 124 13.89 13.11 4.74
CA GLU A 124 13.63 14.50 4.33
C GLU A 124 12.15 14.73 4.03
N LEU A 125 11.52 13.80 3.31
CA LEU A 125 10.10 13.90 2.95
C LEU A 125 9.19 13.69 4.15
N VAL A 126 9.56 12.75 5.02
CA VAL A 126 8.76 12.27 6.15
C VAL A 126 9.70 12.03 7.33
N GLN A 127 9.40 12.56 8.51
CA GLN A 127 10.27 12.44 9.70
C GLN A 127 10.22 11.02 10.33
N ALA A 128 10.49 9.99 9.53
CA ALA A 128 10.39 8.58 9.90
C ALA A 128 11.65 8.08 10.63
N THR A 129 11.46 7.10 11.53
CA THR A 129 12.53 6.53 12.36
C THR A 129 12.39 5.01 12.50
N GLU A 130 13.40 4.33 13.03
CA GLU A 130 13.38 2.87 13.29
C GLU A 130 12.75 2.51 14.65
N ALA A 131 12.38 3.51 15.45
CA ALA A 131 11.78 3.29 16.77
C ALA A 131 10.45 2.50 16.65
N PRO A 132 10.24 1.43 17.45
CA PRO A 132 9.06 0.56 17.32
C PRO A 132 7.71 1.26 17.57
N ASP A 133 7.71 2.28 18.42
CA ASP A 133 6.54 3.06 18.84
C ASP A 133 6.30 4.30 17.98
N ALA A 134 7.20 4.58 17.03
CA ALA A 134 7.08 5.71 16.15
C ALA A 134 5.85 5.59 15.25
N PHE A 135 5.20 6.73 15.11
CA PHE A 135 4.05 6.89 14.26
C PHE A 135 4.40 6.68 12.77
N TRP A 136 5.58 7.12 12.37
CA TRP A 136 6.23 6.76 11.10
C TRP A 136 7.44 5.88 11.38
N ARG A 137 7.31 4.60 11.06
CA ARG A 137 8.33 3.61 11.35
C ARG A 137 8.96 3.03 10.08
N ILE A 138 10.26 2.81 10.13
CA ILE A 138 11.05 2.16 9.10
C ILE A 138 11.29 0.70 9.51
N ALA A 139 11.01 -0.24 8.62
CA ALA A 139 11.38 -1.65 8.76
C ALA A 139 12.29 -2.05 7.60
N ASN A 140 13.55 -2.39 7.90
CA ASN A 140 14.51 -2.84 6.90
C ASN A 140 14.34 -4.35 6.65
N ILE A 141 13.81 -4.69 5.48
CA ILE A 141 13.46 -6.04 5.06
C ILE A 141 14.01 -6.28 3.66
N ALA A 142 14.81 -7.33 3.48
CA ALA A 142 15.35 -7.70 2.18
C ALA A 142 14.24 -8.04 1.17
N LYS A 143 14.55 -7.99 -0.14
CA LYS A 143 13.59 -8.36 -1.19
C LYS A 143 13.29 -9.85 -1.25
N ALA A 144 14.25 -10.68 -0.85
CA ALA A 144 14.15 -12.13 -0.79
C ALA A 144 14.96 -12.65 0.40
N GLY A 145 14.58 -13.82 0.91
CA GLY A 145 15.21 -14.46 2.06
C GLY A 145 14.28 -15.49 2.70
N GLN A 146 14.84 -16.39 3.51
CA GLN A 146 14.06 -17.48 4.11
C GLN A 146 13.02 -17.00 5.15
N ASP A 147 13.18 -15.79 5.70
CA ASP A 147 12.34 -15.26 6.79
C ASP A 147 11.47 -14.05 6.39
N LEU A 148 11.31 -13.80 5.09
CA LEU A 148 10.60 -12.61 4.59
C LEU A 148 9.17 -12.50 5.17
N THR A 149 8.42 -13.60 5.19
CA THR A 149 7.06 -13.64 5.72
C THR A 149 7.02 -13.27 7.20
N THR A 150 7.95 -13.81 7.98
CA THR A 150 8.07 -13.53 9.42
C THR A 150 8.39 -12.06 9.66
N GLN A 151 9.37 -11.51 8.94
CA GLN A 151 9.76 -10.11 9.06
C GLN A 151 8.62 -9.15 8.67
N LEU A 152 7.87 -9.47 7.61
CA LEU A 152 6.69 -8.69 7.22
C LEU A 152 5.58 -8.78 8.28
N PHE A 153 5.33 -9.96 8.82
CA PHE A 153 4.33 -10.16 9.86
C PHE A 153 4.68 -9.41 11.15
N GLU A 154 5.94 -9.45 11.60
CA GLU A 154 6.44 -8.69 12.74
C GLU A 154 6.33 -7.18 12.51
N ALA A 155 6.67 -6.71 11.30
CA ALA A 155 6.45 -5.33 10.92
C ALA A 155 4.96 -4.96 11.02
N MET A 156 4.02 -5.76 10.53
CA MET A 156 2.60 -5.41 10.62
C MET A 156 2.07 -5.47 12.06
N THR A 157 2.39 -6.51 12.82
CA THR A 157 1.83 -6.73 14.16
C THR A 157 2.29 -5.70 15.20
N ALA A 158 3.50 -5.16 15.05
CA ALA A 158 3.97 -4.08 15.90
C ALA A 158 3.08 -2.82 15.83
N VAL A 159 2.36 -2.63 14.72
CA VAL A 159 1.44 -1.50 14.55
C VAL A 159 0.04 -1.80 15.06
N VAL A 160 -0.48 -2.99 14.79
CA VAL A 160 -1.81 -3.42 15.24
C VAL A 160 -1.92 -3.47 16.77
N LYS A 161 -0.81 -3.79 17.47
CA LYS A 161 -0.77 -3.80 18.95
C LYS A 161 -1.06 -2.44 19.61
N ARG A 162 -1.03 -1.33 18.86
CA ARG A 162 -1.40 0.01 19.37
C ARG A 162 -2.91 0.19 19.55
N GLU A 163 -3.73 -0.54 18.81
CA GLU A 163 -5.20 -0.36 18.83
C GLU A 163 -5.92 -1.24 19.87
N GLY A 164 -5.27 -2.27 20.41
CA GLY A 164 -5.83 -3.16 21.44
C GLY A 164 -5.69 -2.64 22.88
N GLY A 165 -5.39 -1.36 23.05
CA GLY A 165 -5.16 -0.74 24.36
C GLY A 165 -6.34 0.09 24.84
N HIS A 166 -7.55 -0.49 24.91
CA HIS A 166 -8.67 -0.06 25.76
C HIS A 166 -9.40 -1.32 26.26
#